data_AF-A0A2V6AFI5-F1
#
_entry.id   AF-A0A2V6AFI5-F1
#
_cell.length_a   1.000
_cell.length_b   1.000
_cell.length_c   1.000
_cell.angle_alpha   90.00
_cell.angle_beta   90.00
_cell.angle_gamma   90.00
#
_symmetry.space_group_name_H-M   'P 1'
#
loop_
_entity.id
_entity.type
_entity.pdbx_description
1 polymer ?
#
loop_
_entity_poly.entity_id
_entity_poly.type
_entity_poly.pdbx_seq_one_letter_code
_entity_poly.pdbx_strand_id
1 'polypeptide(L)'
;MKRSPSSNSPAAKDREARIQQILAILHKWGIHTLGQFAALDKEQVGARLGPEAIQMWERANGQSNRLLKLIRPPESFEESFEFENEIETAEPLLFMLRRFLEQLSLRLSAIYLVAKELTLRITFANPPAVRPDGFAGANKQQYERVFKIPQPTTDVDLLFRMLHTHLENFKSEHPIVAVALEAQATKPPKQQFGLFEMTLRNPHQLSETLARLTALLGTDRVGMPVLEETHRPDTFRMEPFSWNAAESAVPSGELPDALRTAHTTTALRRFRPVAPASVFISENWHLQSEKIRGKVVDQRGPYLISGNWWDQTSWARAEWDLQLDSSVVVRCHQGDSQWELDGIYD
;
A
#
# COMPACT_ATOMS: atom_id res chain seq x y z
N MET A 1 0.32 -27.47 1.15
CA MET A 1 -0.73 -27.53 2.20
C MET A 1 -1.77 -28.59 1.83
N LYS A 2 -1.62 -29.83 2.29
CA LYS A 2 -2.70 -30.83 2.19
C LYS A 2 -3.56 -30.66 3.44
N ARG A 3 -4.76 -30.08 3.26
CA ARG A 3 -5.78 -29.99 4.31
C ARG A 3 -5.99 -31.38 4.93
N SER A 4 -5.98 -31.48 6.25
CA SER A 4 -6.60 -32.61 6.94
C SER A 4 -8.02 -32.74 6.36
N PRO A 5 -8.45 -33.92 5.90
CA PRO A 5 -9.76 -34.06 5.30
C PRO A 5 -10.79 -33.67 6.34
N SER A 6 -11.59 -32.65 6.03
CA SER A 6 -12.84 -32.40 6.72
C SER A 6 -13.62 -33.71 6.78
N SER A 7 -14.32 -33.97 7.88
CA SER A 7 -15.17 -35.15 8.09
C SER A 7 -16.28 -35.32 7.03
N ASN A 8 -16.37 -34.42 6.04
CA ASN A 8 -17.37 -34.38 4.99
C ASN A 8 -16.78 -34.49 3.57
N SER A 9 -15.51 -34.87 3.43
CA SER A 9 -14.87 -35.13 2.12
C SER A 9 -15.40 -36.43 1.50
N PRO A 10 -15.65 -36.52 0.18
CA PRO A 10 -16.13 -37.74 -0.48
C PRO A 10 -15.25 -38.96 -0.21
N ALA A 11 -13.94 -38.78 -0.13
CA ALA A 11 -12.99 -39.85 0.23
C ALA A 11 -13.11 -40.34 1.69
N ALA A 12 -13.64 -39.51 2.61
CA ALA A 12 -13.91 -39.92 3.98
C ALA A 12 -15.16 -40.79 4.07
N LYS A 13 -16.20 -40.45 3.29
CA LYS A 13 -17.44 -41.23 3.19
C LYS A 13 -17.22 -42.60 2.54
N ASP A 14 -16.41 -42.67 1.49
CA ASP A 14 -16.05 -43.95 0.85
C ASP A 14 -15.28 -44.88 1.81
N ARG A 15 -14.40 -44.29 2.63
CA ARG A 15 -13.66 -45.03 3.65
C ARG A 15 -14.57 -45.54 4.77
N GLU A 16 -15.52 -44.73 5.23
CA GLU A 16 -16.50 -45.15 6.25
C GLU A 16 -17.37 -46.31 5.75
N ALA A 17 -17.83 -46.26 4.50
CA ALA A 17 -18.62 -47.32 3.90
C ALA A 17 -17.82 -48.65 3.81
N ARG A 18 -16.55 -48.59 3.44
CA ARG A 18 -15.67 -49.78 3.41
C ARG A 18 -15.42 -50.36 4.80
N ILE A 19 -15.20 -49.50 5.80
CA ILE A 19 -15.06 -49.92 7.20
C ILE A 19 -16.32 -50.63 7.67
N GLN A 20 -17.50 -50.09 7.37
CA GLN A 20 -18.77 -50.74 7.73
C GLN A 20 -18.94 -52.10 7.05
N GLN A 21 -18.54 -52.23 5.78
CA GLN A 21 -18.59 -53.50 5.06
C GLN A 21 -17.64 -54.54 5.69
N ILE A 22 -16.42 -54.14 6.05
CA ILE A 22 -15.44 -55.01 6.74
C ILE A 22 -16.00 -55.47 8.08
N LEU A 23 -16.58 -54.57 8.88
CA LEU A 23 -17.19 -54.90 10.16
C LEU A 23 -18.36 -55.89 10.01
N ALA A 24 -19.20 -55.71 8.99
CA ALA A 24 -20.29 -56.64 8.70
C ALA A 24 -19.77 -58.05 8.33
N ILE A 25 -18.66 -58.14 7.60
CA ILE A 25 -18.02 -59.42 7.25
C ILE A 25 -17.43 -60.08 8.50
N LEU A 26 -16.71 -59.32 9.34
CA LEU A 26 -16.14 -59.82 10.60
C LEU A 26 -17.22 -60.35 11.55
N HIS A 27 -18.35 -59.64 11.64
CA HIS A 27 -19.49 -60.08 12.45
C HIS A 27 -20.10 -61.39 11.94
N LYS A 28 -20.13 -61.61 10.60
CA LYS A 28 -20.56 -62.88 10.01
C LYS A 28 -19.57 -64.02 10.25
N TRP A 29 -18.29 -63.70 10.50
CA TRP A 29 -17.26 -64.68 10.88
C TRP A 29 -17.21 -64.96 12.38
N GLY A 30 -18.12 -64.38 13.17
CA GLY A 30 -18.19 -64.56 14.62
C GLY A 30 -17.16 -63.73 15.41
N ILE A 31 -16.55 -62.73 14.78
CA ILE A 31 -15.58 -61.84 15.41
C ILE A 31 -16.32 -60.59 15.88
N HIS A 32 -16.50 -60.49 17.20
CA HIS A 32 -17.26 -59.40 17.84
C HIS A 32 -16.39 -58.51 18.72
N THR A 33 -15.15 -58.91 19.02
CA THR A 33 -14.26 -58.14 19.90
C THR A 33 -12.93 -57.80 19.23
N LEU A 34 -12.31 -56.70 19.68
CA LEU A 34 -10.97 -56.31 19.22
C LEU A 34 -9.92 -57.37 19.53
N GLY A 35 -10.03 -58.07 20.66
CA GLY A 35 -9.13 -59.17 21.03
C GLY A 35 -9.23 -60.37 20.09
N GLN A 36 -10.45 -60.74 19.69
CA GLN A 36 -10.67 -61.79 18.69
C GLN A 36 -10.08 -61.42 17.33
N PHE A 37 -10.23 -60.15 16.93
CA PHE A 37 -9.66 -59.66 15.68
C PHE A 37 -8.12 -59.57 15.71
N ALA A 38 -7.56 -59.14 16.84
CA ALA A 38 -6.12 -59.04 17.05
C ALA A 38 -5.40 -60.41 17.08
N ALA A 39 -6.12 -61.47 17.48
CA ALA A 39 -5.61 -62.84 17.49
C ALA A 39 -5.51 -63.49 16.10
N LEU A 40 -6.07 -62.87 15.06
CA LEU A 40 -5.98 -63.37 13.68
C LEU A 40 -4.60 -63.07 13.08
N ASP A 41 -4.21 -63.90 12.11
CA ASP A 41 -2.99 -63.69 11.35
C ASP A 41 -3.10 -62.46 10.41
N LYS A 42 -2.06 -61.62 10.41
CA LYS A 42 -2.03 -60.35 9.64
C LYS A 42 -2.12 -60.59 8.13
N GLU A 43 -1.46 -61.62 7.62
CA GLU A 43 -1.43 -61.92 6.18
C GLU A 43 -2.79 -62.45 5.72
N GLN A 44 -3.44 -63.30 6.52
CA GLN A 44 -4.77 -63.81 6.23
C GLN A 44 -5.86 -62.72 6.25
N VAL A 45 -5.76 -61.78 7.20
CA VAL A 45 -6.65 -60.60 7.26
C VAL A 45 -6.44 -59.71 6.03
N GLY A 46 -5.19 -59.45 5.66
CA GLY A 46 -4.84 -58.65 4.48
C GLY A 46 -5.31 -59.27 3.17
N ALA A 47 -5.12 -60.58 3.00
CA ALA A 47 -5.50 -61.30 1.79
C ALA A 47 -7.02 -61.32 1.55
N ARG A 48 -7.83 -61.33 2.62
CA ARG A 48 -9.30 -61.46 2.50
C ARG A 48 -10.05 -60.13 2.54
N LEU A 49 -9.56 -59.17 3.33
CA LEU A 49 -10.27 -57.92 3.62
C LEU A 49 -9.53 -56.68 3.08
N GLY A 50 -8.33 -56.87 2.52
CA GLY A 50 -7.56 -55.83 1.88
C GLY A 50 -6.78 -54.92 2.85
N PRO A 51 -6.19 -53.83 2.32
CA PRO A 51 -5.23 -53.00 3.06
C PRO A 51 -5.85 -52.21 4.22
N GLU A 52 -7.15 -51.89 4.16
CA GLU A 52 -7.84 -51.19 5.24
C GLU A 52 -7.97 -52.07 6.50
N ALA A 53 -8.17 -53.38 6.33
CA ALA A 53 -8.22 -54.32 7.44
C ALA A 53 -6.85 -54.53 8.10
N ILE A 54 -5.76 -54.46 7.32
CA ILE A 54 -4.39 -54.48 7.86
C ILE A 54 -4.16 -53.26 8.78
N GLN A 55 -4.57 -52.06 8.35
CA GLN A 55 -4.48 -50.86 9.18
C GLN A 55 -5.32 -50.96 10.46
N MET A 56 -6.48 -51.62 10.41
CA MET A 56 -7.30 -51.88 11.59
C MET A 56 -6.61 -52.87 12.54
N TRP A 57 -5.98 -53.91 12.00
CA TRP A 57 -5.24 -54.92 12.77
C TRP A 57 -4.02 -54.30 13.47
N GLU A 58 -3.25 -53.47 12.76
CA GLU A 58 -2.11 -52.73 13.32
C GLU A 58 -2.54 -51.78 14.45
N ARG A 59 -3.71 -51.15 14.32
CA ARG A 59 -4.30 -50.33 15.39
C ARG A 59 -4.74 -51.18 16.59
N ALA A 60 -5.34 -52.34 16.35
CA ALA A 60 -5.79 -53.25 17.40
C ALA A 60 -4.61 -53.83 18.21
N ASN A 61 -3.47 -54.09 17.55
CA ASN A 61 -2.24 -54.59 18.19
C ASN A 61 -1.28 -53.49 18.66
N GLY A 62 -1.70 -52.22 18.70
CA GLY A 62 -0.87 -51.11 19.19
C GLY A 62 0.36 -50.78 18.31
N GLN A 63 0.45 -51.32 17.09
CA GLN A 63 1.52 -51.06 16.13
C GLN A 63 1.32 -49.77 15.33
N SER A 64 0.17 -49.11 15.50
CA SER A 64 -0.14 -47.83 14.87
C SER A 64 0.45 -46.66 15.65
N ASN A 65 1.53 -46.06 15.15
CA ASN A 65 2.07 -44.82 15.71
C ASN A 65 1.35 -43.59 15.13
N ARG A 66 0.39 -43.02 15.88
CA ARG A 66 -0.28 -41.76 15.52
C ARG A 66 0.42 -40.59 16.21
N LEU A 67 1.31 -39.92 15.48
CA LEU A 67 1.92 -38.68 15.96
C LEU A 67 0.83 -37.65 16.28
N LEU A 68 0.87 -37.09 17.49
CA LEU A 68 0.04 -35.96 17.87
C LEU A 68 0.45 -34.76 17.01
N LYS A 69 -0.50 -34.25 16.23
CA LYS A 69 -0.31 -33.00 15.50
C LYS A 69 -0.79 -31.87 16.39
N LEU A 70 0.10 -30.95 16.75
CA LEU A 70 -0.31 -29.70 17.38
C LEU A 70 -1.16 -28.91 16.38
N ILE A 71 -2.48 -28.88 16.61
CA ILE A 71 -3.41 -28.03 15.88
C ILE A 71 -3.57 -26.77 16.71
N ARG A 72 -3.04 -25.65 16.23
CA ARG A 72 -3.36 -24.35 16.80
C ARG A 72 -4.69 -23.90 16.18
N PRO A 73 -5.72 -23.58 16.98
CA PRO A 73 -6.93 -22.98 16.43
C PRO A 73 -6.57 -21.70 15.68
N PRO A 74 -7.27 -21.38 14.58
CA PRO A 74 -7.06 -20.12 13.88
C PRO A 74 -7.28 -18.96 14.85
N GLU A 75 -6.36 -18.00 14.86
CA GLU A 75 -6.51 -16.80 15.69
C GLU A 75 -7.71 -16.00 15.20
N SER A 76 -8.71 -15.82 16.07
CA SER A 76 -9.82 -14.90 15.85
C SER A 76 -9.46 -13.53 16.44
N PHE A 77 -9.72 -12.48 15.65
CA PHE A 77 -9.53 -11.09 16.07
C PHE A 77 -10.91 -10.52 16.36
N GLU A 78 -11.45 -10.88 17.52
CA GLU A 78 -12.74 -10.40 18.00
C GLU A 78 -12.56 -9.80 19.39
N GLU A 79 -13.25 -8.69 19.62
CA GLU A 79 -13.38 -8.05 20.93
C GLU A 79 -14.87 -7.78 21.18
N SER A 80 -15.33 -8.11 22.39
CA SER A 80 -16.73 -7.96 22.78
C SER A 80 -16.85 -7.40 24.19
N PHE A 81 -17.96 -6.71 24.45
CA PHE A 81 -18.26 -6.15 25.76
C PHE A 81 -19.77 -6.12 25.99
N GLU A 82 -20.16 -6.57 27.17
CA GLU A 82 -21.53 -6.50 27.67
C GLU A 82 -21.60 -5.35 28.68
N PHE A 83 -22.54 -4.45 28.48
CA PHE A 83 -22.73 -3.30 29.35
C PHE A 83 -23.51 -3.71 30.60
N GLU A 84 -23.07 -3.21 31.76
CA GLU A 84 -23.78 -3.45 33.03
C GLU A 84 -25.18 -2.82 33.04
N ASN A 85 -25.31 -1.66 32.39
CA ASN A 85 -26.57 -0.95 32.21
C ASN A 85 -26.88 -0.80 30.72
N GLU A 86 -28.17 -0.83 30.39
CA GLU A 86 -28.66 -0.56 29.04
C GLU A 86 -28.25 0.85 28.59
N ILE A 87 -27.68 0.95 27.38
CA ILE A 87 -27.27 2.24 26.81
C ILE A 87 -28.24 2.68 25.72
N GLU A 88 -28.64 3.95 25.78
CA GLU A 88 -29.59 4.56 24.82
C GLU A 88 -28.89 5.51 23.83
N THR A 89 -27.61 5.83 24.06
CA THR A 89 -26.84 6.78 23.25
C THR A 89 -25.63 6.12 22.58
N ALA A 90 -25.11 6.77 21.54
CA ALA A 90 -24.01 6.23 20.73
C ALA A 90 -22.63 6.49 21.34
N GLU A 91 -22.47 7.44 22.27
CA GLU A 91 -21.17 7.82 22.83
C GLU A 91 -20.48 6.68 23.62
N PRO A 92 -21.16 5.93 24.51
CA PRO A 92 -20.56 4.78 25.18
C PRO A 92 -20.14 3.68 24.20
N LEU A 93 -20.93 3.48 23.13
CA LEU A 93 -20.62 2.54 22.06
C LEU A 93 -19.34 2.96 21.32
N LEU A 94 -19.24 4.22 20.92
CA LEU A 94 -18.07 4.77 20.23
C LEU A 94 -16.80 4.68 21.09
N PHE A 95 -16.91 4.97 22.39
CA PHE A 95 -15.79 4.80 23.32
C PHE A 95 -15.28 3.35 23.33
N MET A 96 -16.20 2.39 23.44
CA MET A 96 -15.85 0.97 23.42
C MET A 96 -15.25 0.52 22.09
N LEU A 97 -15.81 0.98 20.97
CA LEU A 97 -15.29 0.67 19.64
C LEU A 97 -13.88 1.23 19.42
N ARG A 98 -13.57 2.43 19.93
CA ARG A 98 -12.20 2.96 19.86
C ARG A 98 -11.23 2.06 20.61
N ARG A 99 -11.59 1.63 21.82
CA ARG A 99 -10.77 0.70 22.62
C ARG A 99 -10.58 -0.65 21.91
N PHE A 100 -11.64 -1.20 21.29
CA PHE A 100 -11.53 -2.44 20.51
C PHE A 100 -10.60 -2.28 19.33
N LEU A 101 -10.68 -1.17 18.59
CA LEU A 101 -9.79 -0.91 17.46
C LEU A 101 -8.32 -0.78 17.90
N GLU A 102 -8.04 -0.12 19.03
CA GLU A 102 -6.68 -0.05 19.60
C GLU A 102 -6.14 -1.45 19.93
N GLN A 103 -6.95 -2.29 20.60
CA GLN A 103 -6.56 -3.65 20.97
C GLN A 103 -6.39 -4.56 19.75
N LEU A 104 -7.32 -4.51 18.79
CA LEU A 104 -7.25 -5.26 17.54
C LEU A 104 -6.04 -4.82 16.70
N SER A 105 -5.76 -3.52 16.62
CA SER A 105 -4.60 -2.98 15.89
C SER A 105 -3.28 -3.47 16.48
N LEU A 106 -3.16 -3.49 17.82
CA LEU A 106 -1.97 -4.03 18.50
C LEU A 106 -1.79 -5.53 18.22
N ARG A 107 -2.86 -6.33 18.34
CA ARG A 107 -2.83 -7.78 18.10
C ARG A 107 -2.50 -8.12 16.65
N LEU A 108 -3.10 -7.41 15.69
CA LEU A 108 -2.84 -7.59 14.25
C LEU A 108 -1.41 -7.19 13.89
N SER A 109 -0.92 -6.06 14.43
CA SER A 109 0.43 -5.57 14.16
C SER A 109 1.51 -6.50 14.73
N ALA A 110 1.28 -7.11 15.89
CA ALA A 110 2.21 -8.06 16.52
C ALA A 110 2.54 -9.29 15.64
N ILE A 111 1.66 -9.63 14.71
CA ILE A 111 1.80 -10.76 13.77
C ILE A 111 1.90 -10.31 12.30
N TYR A 112 2.15 -9.02 12.06
CA TYR A 112 2.30 -8.42 10.73
C TYR A 112 1.08 -8.61 9.81
N LEU A 113 -0.12 -8.52 10.37
CA LEU A 113 -1.39 -8.53 9.63
C LEU A 113 -2.08 -7.16 9.69
N VAL A 114 -3.02 -6.94 8.78
CA VAL A 114 -3.85 -5.73 8.70
C VAL A 114 -5.33 -6.10 8.56
N ALA A 115 -6.24 -5.21 8.96
CA ALA A 115 -7.67 -5.45 8.83
C ALA A 115 -8.11 -5.19 7.39
N LYS A 116 -8.83 -6.15 6.80
CA LYS A 116 -9.46 -6.04 5.47
C LYS A 116 -10.95 -5.70 5.59
N GLU A 117 -11.61 -6.34 6.54
CA GLU A 117 -13.03 -6.15 6.80
C GLU A 117 -13.24 -6.06 8.32
N LEU A 118 -14.22 -5.28 8.75
CA LEU A 118 -14.67 -5.20 10.14
C LEU A 118 -16.14 -5.59 10.20
N THR A 119 -16.50 -6.47 11.12
CA THR A 119 -17.89 -6.85 11.38
C THR A 119 -18.30 -6.32 12.75
N LEU A 120 -19.19 -5.34 12.75
CA LEU A 120 -19.80 -4.78 13.95
C LEU A 120 -21.08 -5.56 14.27
N ARG A 121 -21.19 -6.02 15.51
CA ARG A 121 -22.38 -6.66 16.07
C ARG A 121 -22.84 -5.87 17.28
N ILE A 122 -24.12 -5.52 17.33
CA ILE A 122 -24.75 -4.83 18.46
C ILE A 122 -25.95 -5.66 18.90
N THR A 123 -26.06 -5.93 20.19
CA THR A 123 -27.16 -6.72 20.79
C THR A 123 -28.05 -5.79 21.60
N PHE A 124 -29.37 -5.94 21.47
CA PHE A 124 -30.35 -5.09 22.15
C PHE A 124 -31.09 -5.79 23.29
N ALA A 125 -31.63 -5.00 24.22
CA ALA A 125 -32.53 -5.46 25.28
C ALA A 125 -33.92 -5.79 24.69
N ASN A 126 -34.44 -6.97 25.02
CA ASN A 126 -35.71 -7.58 24.55
C ASN A 126 -35.80 -7.95 23.04
N PRO A 127 -36.03 -9.24 22.69
CA PRO A 127 -36.75 -9.56 21.45
C PRO A 127 -38.22 -9.10 21.60
N PRO A 128 -38.89 -8.64 20.53
CA PRO A 128 -40.35 -8.50 20.58
C PRO A 128 -40.96 -9.87 20.93
N ALA A 129 -41.83 -9.88 21.94
CA ALA A 129 -42.73 -11.01 22.15
C ALA A 129 -43.52 -11.23 20.85
N VAL A 130 -43.51 -12.47 20.37
CA VAL A 130 -44.28 -12.94 19.21
C VAL A 130 -45.67 -12.32 19.24
N ARG A 131 -45.99 -11.43 18.30
CA ARG A 131 -47.39 -11.10 18.01
C ARG A 131 -48.07 -12.39 17.53
N PRO A 132 -49.25 -12.77 18.06
CA PRO A 132 -49.96 -13.98 17.64
C PRO A 132 -50.33 -14.02 16.15
N ASP A 133 -50.19 -12.89 15.46
CA ASP A 133 -50.61 -12.70 14.08
C ASP A 133 -49.41 -12.98 13.17
N GLY A 134 -49.31 -14.24 12.73
CA GLY A 134 -48.19 -14.83 11.99
C GLY A 134 -47.86 -14.19 10.64
N PHE A 135 -47.42 -12.93 10.63
CA PHE A 135 -46.72 -12.31 9.53
C PHE A 135 -45.24 -12.17 9.89
N ALA A 136 -44.42 -12.94 9.18
CA ALA A 136 -42.97 -12.97 9.31
C ALA A 136 -42.36 -11.59 9.00
N GLY A 137 -41.85 -10.90 10.03
CA GLY A 137 -41.06 -9.68 9.88
C GLY A 137 -40.25 -9.34 11.13
N ALA A 138 -38.92 -9.47 11.01
CA ALA A 138 -37.86 -8.96 11.91
C ALA A 138 -37.65 -9.65 13.28
N ASN A 139 -37.17 -10.89 13.23
CA ASN A 139 -36.66 -11.67 14.35
C ASN A 139 -35.15 -11.39 14.60
N LYS A 140 -34.72 -10.15 14.85
CA LYS A 140 -33.29 -9.85 15.08
C LYS A 140 -33.06 -9.06 16.37
N GLN A 141 -32.72 -9.79 17.44
CA GLN A 141 -32.12 -9.28 18.69
C GLN A 141 -30.74 -8.62 18.49
N GLN A 142 -30.20 -8.68 17.27
CA GLN A 142 -28.83 -8.34 16.96
C GLN A 142 -28.75 -7.60 15.63
N TYR A 143 -28.13 -6.43 15.67
CA TYR A 143 -27.70 -5.69 14.49
C TYR A 143 -26.31 -6.16 14.08
N GLU A 144 -26.12 -6.47 12.79
CA GLU A 144 -24.81 -6.86 12.24
C GLU A 144 -24.52 -6.05 10.98
N ARG A 145 -23.32 -5.47 10.92
CA ARG A 145 -22.85 -4.71 9.77
C ARG A 145 -21.40 -5.04 9.44
N VAL A 146 -21.17 -5.38 8.17
CA VAL A 146 -19.83 -5.61 7.63
C VAL A 146 -19.35 -4.36 6.90
N PHE A 147 -18.14 -3.91 7.23
CA PHE A 147 -17.44 -2.81 6.61
C PHE A 147 -16.26 -3.35 5.82
N LYS A 148 -16.23 -3.07 4.51
CA LYS A 148 -15.09 -3.40 3.65
C LYS A 148 -14.13 -2.22 3.62
N ILE A 149 -12.88 -2.46 4.02
CA ILE A 149 -11.86 -1.42 4.06
C ILE A 149 -11.24 -1.33 2.65
N PRO A 150 -11.29 -0.16 1.98
CA PRO A 150 -10.79 -0.02 0.60
C PRO A 150 -9.31 -0.40 0.45
N GLN A 151 -8.48 -0.01 1.43
CA GLN A 151 -7.09 -0.43 1.55
C GLN A 151 -6.87 -1.06 2.93
N PRO A 152 -6.47 -2.34 3.01
CA PRO A 152 -6.29 -3.01 4.29
C PRO A 152 -5.30 -2.26 5.19
N THR A 153 -5.72 -1.93 6.41
CA THR A 153 -4.96 -1.05 7.31
C THR A 153 -5.10 -1.47 8.78
N THR A 154 -4.22 -0.96 9.63
CA THR A 154 -4.30 -1.02 11.10
C THR A 154 -4.44 0.36 11.74
N ASP A 155 -4.58 1.41 10.91
CA ASP A 155 -4.76 2.79 11.37
C ASP A 155 -6.08 2.94 12.14
N VAL A 156 -5.95 3.14 13.46
CA VAL A 156 -7.08 3.24 14.38
C VAL A 156 -7.97 4.42 14.04
N ASP A 157 -7.40 5.58 13.68
CA ASP A 157 -8.16 6.80 13.45
C ASP A 157 -9.00 6.68 12.16
N LEU A 158 -8.44 6.06 11.11
CA LEU A 158 -9.16 5.78 9.87
C LEU A 158 -10.32 4.82 10.11
N LEU A 159 -10.07 3.70 10.79
CA LEU A 159 -11.07 2.69 11.09
C LEU A 159 -12.17 3.24 12.00
N PHE A 160 -11.79 4.02 13.01
CA PHE A 160 -12.70 4.65 13.94
C PHE A 160 -13.60 5.66 13.24
N ARG A 161 -13.04 6.52 12.37
CA ARG A 161 -13.82 7.48 11.58
C ARG A 161 -14.88 6.78 10.73
N MET A 162 -14.56 5.63 10.13
CA MET A 162 -15.52 4.84 9.35
C MET A 162 -16.68 4.32 10.22
N LEU A 163 -16.40 3.80 11.41
CA LEU A 163 -17.43 3.36 12.36
C LEU A 163 -18.27 4.53 12.87
N HIS A 164 -17.62 5.65 13.19
CA HIS A 164 -18.26 6.88 13.66
C HIS A 164 -19.28 7.41 12.64
N THR A 165 -18.85 7.62 11.39
CA THR A 165 -19.74 8.10 10.31
C THR A 165 -20.95 7.19 10.09
N HIS A 166 -20.78 5.87 10.27
CA HIS A 166 -21.90 4.94 10.17
C HIS A 166 -22.86 5.05 11.34
N LEU A 167 -22.34 5.23 12.56
CA LEU A 167 -23.13 5.31 13.78
C LEU A 167 -23.81 6.67 13.97
N GLU A 168 -23.35 7.74 13.31
CA GLU A 168 -24.02 9.06 13.32
C GLU A 168 -25.48 8.99 12.85
N ASN A 169 -25.77 8.12 11.88
CA ASN A 169 -27.11 7.94 11.33
C ASN A 169 -27.84 6.71 11.90
N PHE A 170 -27.22 6.01 12.85
CA PHE A 170 -27.77 4.79 13.42
C PHE A 170 -28.83 5.12 14.48
N LYS A 171 -30.03 4.59 14.30
CA LYS A 171 -31.13 4.68 15.26
C LYS A 171 -31.56 3.27 15.65
N SER A 172 -31.80 3.07 16.94
CA SER A 172 -32.34 1.82 17.48
C SER A 172 -33.66 2.10 18.20
N GLU A 173 -34.60 1.18 18.08
CA GLU A 173 -35.86 1.20 18.86
C GLU A 173 -35.69 0.56 20.24
N HIS A 174 -34.56 -0.11 20.47
CA HIS A 174 -34.27 -0.84 21.71
C HIS A 174 -32.91 -0.43 22.29
N PRO A 175 -32.78 -0.36 23.63
CA PRO A 175 -31.51 -0.11 24.29
C PRO A 175 -30.47 -1.18 23.96
N ILE A 176 -29.20 -0.78 23.93
CA ILE A 176 -28.08 -1.68 23.60
C ILE A 176 -27.56 -2.33 24.90
N VAL A 177 -27.31 -3.63 24.85
CA VAL A 177 -26.81 -4.45 25.97
C VAL A 177 -25.38 -4.94 25.71
N ALA A 178 -25.01 -5.17 24.46
CA ALA A 178 -23.67 -5.63 24.12
C ALA A 178 -23.20 -5.13 22.76
N VAL A 179 -21.88 -5.06 22.60
CA VAL A 179 -21.20 -4.75 21.35
C VAL A 179 -20.05 -5.72 21.12
N ALA A 180 -19.89 -6.19 19.89
CA ALA A 180 -18.74 -6.95 19.46
C ALA A 180 -18.21 -6.42 18.13
N LEU A 181 -16.89 -6.47 17.97
CA LEU A 181 -16.19 -6.05 16.77
C LEU A 181 -15.21 -7.15 16.37
N GLU A 182 -15.41 -7.70 15.18
CA GLU A 182 -14.56 -8.75 14.60
C GLU A 182 -13.77 -8.17 13.41
N ALA A 183 -12.47 -8.43 13.36
CA ALA A 183 -11.60 -8.02 12.27
C ALA A 183 -11.18 -9.21 11.41
N GLN A 184 -11.48 -9.14 10.11
CA GLN A 184 -10.94 -10.08 9.14
C GLN A 184 -9.51 -9.67 8.78
N ALA A 185 -8.54 -10.43 9.30
CA ALA A 185 -7.13 -10.18 9.07
C ALA A 185 -6.68 -10.63 7.66
N THR A 186 -5.82 -9.83 7.03
CA THR A 186 -5.10 -10.18 5.80
C THR A 186 -3.64 -9.76 5.91
N LYS A 187 -2.78 -10.29 5.04
CA LYS A 187 -1.42 -9.76 4.91
C LYS A 187 -1.49 -8.35 4.31
N PRO A 188 -0.64 -7.41 4.75
CA PRO A 188 -0.55 -6.10 4.13
C PRO A 188 -0.25 -6.25 2.64
N PRO A 189 -0.80 -5.37 1.78
CA PRO A 189 -0.49 -5.38 0.37
C PRO A 189 1.03 -5.24 0.22
N LYS A 190 1.66 -6.26 -0.39
CA LYS A 190 3.09 -6.22 -0.68
C LYS A 190 3.26 -5.40 -1.96
N GLN A 191 3.78 -4.19 -1.83
CA GLN A 191 4.41 -3.52 -2.94
C GLN A 191 5.87 -3.98 -2.95
N GLN A 192 6.22 -4.85 -3.89
CA GLN A 192 7.61 -5.24 -4.11
C GLN A 192 8.27 -4.12 -4.90
N PHE A 193 9.07 -3.32 -4.23
CA PHE A 193 9.93 -2.34 -4.86
C PHE A 193 11.22 -3.04 -5.34
N GLY A 194 11.78 -2.59 -6.45
CA GLY A 194 13.08 -3.04 -6.94
C GLY A 194 14.21 -2.79 -5.93
N LEU A 195 15.28 -3.57 -6.00
CA LEU A 195 16.43 -3.52 -5.05
C LEU A 195 17.13 -2.15 -4.96
N PHE A 196 16.93 -1.31 -5.97
CA PHE A 196 17.54 0.02 -6.09
C PHE A 196 16.50 1.14 -6.16
N GLU A 197 15.22 0.82 -5.93
CA GLU A 197 14.17 1.83 -5.87
C GLU A 197 14.15 2.48 -4.50
N MET A 198 14.20 3.80 -4.48
CA MET A 198 13.85 4.55 -3.29
C MET A 198 12.37 4.27 -3.01
N THR A 199 12.06 3.81 -1.80
CA THR A 199 10.67 3.55 -1.40
C THR A 199 10.11 4.77 -0.69
N LEU A 200 8.88 5.14 -1.05
CA LEU A 200 8.11 6.07 -0.23
C LEU A 200 7.70 5.37 1.06
N ARG A 201 8.29 5.80 2.18
CA ARG A 201 7.90 5.31 3.51
C ARG A 201 6.44 5.61 3.84
N ASN A 202 5.91 6.75 3.38
CA ASN A 202 4.53 7.15 3.61
C ASN A 202 3.97 7.95 2.42
N PRO A 203 3.19 7.30 1.53
CA PRO A 203 2.58 7.95 0.37
C PRO A 203 1.60 9.08 0.75
N HIS A 204 0.86 8.92 1.86
CA HIS A 204 -0.12 9.92 2.31
C HIS A 204 0.57 11.22 2.73
N GLN A 205 1.64 11.13 3.52
CA GLN A 205 2.39 12.31 3.96
C GLN A 205 2.98 13.10 2.79
N LEU A 206 3.46 12.40 1.75
CA LEU A 206 3.93 13.05 0.52
C LEU A 206 2.80 13.80 -0.18
N SER A 207 1.64 13.16 -0.36
CA SER A 207 0.49 13.78 -1.02
C SER A 207 0.02 15.05 -0.29
N GLU A 208 0.02 15.02 1.05
CA GLU A 208 -0.33 16.19 1.87
C GLU A 208 0.70 17.31 1.72
N THR A 209 2.00 16.96 1.71
CA THR A 209 3.08 17.93 1.55
C THR A 209 3.03 18.57 0.17
N LEU A 210 2.81 17.80 -0.88
CA LEU A 210 2.63 18.31 -2.25
C LEU A 210 1.43 19.24 -2.32
N ALA A 211 0.28 18.88 -1.75
CA ALA A 211 -0.89 19.74 -1.71
C ALA A 211 -0.61 21.09 -1.03
N ARG A 212 0.13 21.07 0.10
CA ARG A 212 0.54 22.30 0.81
C ARG A 212 1.50 23.15 -0.03
N LEU A 213 2.50 22.54 -0.66
CA LEU A 213 3.43 23.24 -1.55
C LEU A 213 2.70 23.86 -2.74
N THR A 214 1.79 23.12 -3.37
CA THR A 214 0.95 23.61 -4.47
C THR A 214 0.05 24.76 -4.02
N ALA A 215 -0.48 24.74 -2.80
CA ALA A 215 -1.27 25.85 -2.26
C ALA A 215 -0.41 27.12 -2.02
N LEU A 216 0.85 26.97 -1.61
CA LEU A 216 1.76 28.09 -1.35
C LEU A 216 2.41 28.66 -2.62
N LEU A 217 2.81 27.78 -3.54
CA LEU A 217 3.60 28.13 -4.72
C LEU A 217 2.76 28.08 -6.00
N GLY A 218 1.54 27.56 -6.00
CA GLY A 218 0.73 27.38 -7.20
C GLY A 218 1.10 26.13 -7.99
N THR A 219 0.18 25.73 -8.88
CA THR A 219 0.25 24.48 -9.66
C THR A 219 1.45 24.42 -10.60
N ASP A 220 1.88 25.57 -11.11
CA ASP A 220 2.89 25.63 -12.19
C ASP A 220 4.33 25.69 -11.64
N ARG A 221 4.50 25.73 -10.30
CA ARG A 221 5.81 25.83 -9.63
C ARG A 221 6.16 24.59 -8.80
N VAL A 222 5.30 23.57 -8.77
CA VAL A 222 5.49 22.34 -7.98
C VAL A 222 5.22 21.13 -8.87
N GLY A 223 6.24 20.31 -9.12
CA GLY A 223 6.12 19.19 -10.04
C GLY A 223 7.46 18.59 -10.45
N MET A 224 7.45 17.83 -11.55
CA MET A 224 8.64 17.33 -12.21
C MET A 224 8.95 18.19 -13.44
N PRO A 225 10.18 18.72 -13.59
CA PRO A 225 10.58 19.39 -14.81
C PRO A 225 10.79 18.36 -15.92
N VAL A 226 10.08 18.51 -17.03
CA VAL A 226 10.24 17.71 -18.23
C VAL A 226 10.89 18.57 -19.30
N LEU A 227 12.02 18.09 -19.84
CA LEU A 227 12.72 18.77 -20.92
C LEU A 227 11.85 18.75 -22.17
N GLU A 228 11.67 19.92 -22.80
CA GLU A 228 10.98 19.98 -24.08
C GLU A 228 11.96 19.71 -25.23
N GLU A 229 11.52 18.98 -26.26
CA GLU A 229 12.30 18.68 -27.47
C GLU A 229 12.46 19.89 -28.41
N THR A 230 12.45 21.11 -27.86
CA THR A 230 12.65 22.35 -28.61
C THR A 230 14.12 22.71 -28.78
N HIS A 231 15.00 21.99 -28.06
CA HIS A 231 16.44 22.28 -27.91
C HIS A 231 16.74 23.73 -27.48
N ARG A 232 15.72 24.48 -27.05
CA ARG A 232 15.85 25.84 -26.58
C ARG A 232 16.52 25.80 -25.21
N PRO A 233 17.64 26.53 -25.00
CA PRO A 233 18.25 26.58 -23.69
C PRO A 233 17.21 26.96 -22.67
N ASP A 234 17.24 26.28 -21.53
CA ASP A 234 16.46 26.65 -20.36
C ASP A 234 14.93 26.54 -20.50
N THR A 235 14.47 25.80 -21.51
CA THR A 235 13.05 25.52 -21.72
C THR A 235 12.69 24.17 -21.13
N PHE A 236 11.73 24.17 -20.21
CA PHE A 236 11.17 22.97 -19.59
C PHE A 236 9.71 23.22 -19.25
N ARG A 237 8.93 22.16 -19.19
CA ARG A 237 7.55 22.19 -18.70
C ARG A 237 7.48 21.56 -17.32
N MET A 238 6.68 22.15 -16.44
CA MET A 238 6.36 21.53 -15.15
C MET A 238 5.17 20.59 -15.33
N GLU A 239 5.35 19.32 -14.98
CA GLU A 239 4.27 18.32 -14.94
C GLU A 239 3.92 17.96 -13.48
N PRO A 240 2.67 17.56 -13.19
CA PRO A 240 2.28 17.10 -11.87
C PRO A 240 3.21 16.00 -11.36
N PHE A 241 3.65 16.12 -10.11
CA PHE A 241 4.57 15.16 -9.53
C PHE A 241 3.95 13.76 -9.48
N SER A 242 4.66 12.76 -10.01
CA SER A 242 4.28 11.36 -9.95
C SER A 242 5.45 10.51 -9.50
N TRP A 243 5.30 9.80 -8.38
CA TRP A 243 6.34 8.94 -7.84
C TRP A 243 6.68 7.76 -8.78
N ASN A 244 5.69 7.26 -9.53
CA ASN A 244 5.85 6.07 -10.37
C ASN A 244 6.55 6.37 -11.70
N ALA A 245 6.92 7.63 -11.99
CA ALA A 245 7.53 8.00 -13.27
C ALA A 245 9.05 7.76 -13.32
N ALA A 246 9.68 7.37 -12.21
CA ALA A 246 11.13 7.16 -12.14
C ALA A 246 11.62 5.84 -12.79
N GLU A 247 10.76 5.09 -13.49
CA GLU A 247 11.15 3.87 -14.21
C GLU A 247 11.72 4.11 -15.62
N SER A 248 11.67 5.33 -16.18
CA SER A 248 12.03 5.53 -17.61
C SER A 248 13.20 6.47 -17.92
N ALA A 249 13.94 6.99 -16.94
CA ALA A 249 15.03 7.95 -17.22
C ALA A 249 16.46 7.45 -16.99
N VAL A 250 16.66 6.26 -16.42
CA VAL A 250 18.02 5.72 -16.23
C VAL A 250 18.10 4.35 -16.87
N PRO A 251 18.79 4.19 -18.02
CA PRO A 251 19.16 2.89 -18.51
C PRO A 251 19.93 2.17 -17.41
N SER A 252 19.43 0.99 -17.07
CA SER A 252 20.10 0.04 -16.20
C SER A 252 21.56 -0.14 -16.60
N GLY A 253 22.48 0.12 -15.67
CA GLY A 253 23.83 -0.45 -15.68
C GLY A 253 25.00 0.52 -15.76
N GLU A 254 24.83 1.72 -16.31
CA GLU A 254 25.91 2.69 -16.39
C GLU A 254 25.38 4.07 -15.98
N LEU A 255 25.88 4.60 -14.87
CA LEU A 255 25.86 6.05 -14.68
C LEU A 255 26.47 6.63 -15.96
N PRO A 256 25.77 7.50 -16.73
CA PRO A 256 26.37 8.12 -17.89
C PRO A 256 27.70 8.73 -17.44
N ASP A 257 28.77 8.46 -18.19
CA ASP A 257 30.14 8.91 -17.87
C ASP A 257 30.20 10.41 -17.49
N ALA A 258 29.21 11.19 -17.95
CA ALA A 258 28.90 12.56 -17.54
C ALA A 258 28.90 12.81 -16.01
N LEU A 259 28.43 11.87 -15.18
CA LEU A 259 28.42 12.01 -13.72
C LEU A 259 29.76 11.66 -13.06
N ARG A 260 30.61 10.88 -13.74
CA ARG A 260 31.96 10.55 -13.25
C ARG A 260 33.00 11.62 -13.62
N THR A 261 32.76 12.37 -14.69
CA THR A 261 33.59 13.51 -15.11
C THR A 261 33.19 14.85 -14.47
N ALA A 262 32.17 14.88 -13.61
CA ALA A 262 31.69 16.11 -12.93
C ALA A 262 32.64 16.66 -11.83
N HIS A 263 33.90 16.25 -11.84
CA HIS A 263 34.93 16.79 -10.98
C HIS A 263 35.89 17.58 -11.87
N THR A 264 35.76 18.92 -11.84
CA THR A 264 36.50 19.98 -12.58
C THR A 264 35.87 20.56 -13.86
N THR A 265 34.54 20.62 -13.95
CA THR A 265 33.87 21.48 -14.95
C THR A 265 33.24 22.69 -14.28
N THR A 266 33.57 23.90 -14.75
CA THR A 266 32.94 25.15 -14.34
C THR A 266 31.42 25.05 -14.51
N ALA A 267 30.64 25.35 -13.46
CA ALA A 267 29.19 25.18 -13.45
C ALA A 267 28.49 26.51 -13.66
N LEU A 268 27.51 26.59 -14.57
CA LEU A 268 26.73 27.81 -14.76
C LEU A 268 25.56 27.87 -13.75
N ARG A 269 25.68 28.73 -12.74
CA ARG A 269 24.59 29.06 -11.83
C ARG A 269 23.63 30.04 -12.48
N ARG A 270 22.50 29.54 -12.97
CA ARG A 270 21.52 30.34 -13.72
C ARG A 270 20.63 31.19 -12.82
N PHE A 271 20.25 32.36 -13.32
CA PHE A 271 19.28 33.24 -12.68
C PHE A 271 17.84 32.89 -13.09
N ARG A 272 16.94 32.83 -12.11
CA ARG A 272 15.51 32.57 -12.29
C ARG A 272 14.71 33.62 -11.51
N PRO A 273 14.02 34.57 -12.17
CA PRO A 273 14.07 34.85 -13.62
C PRO A 273 15.45 35.37 -14.08
N VAL A 274 15.68 35.37 -15.39
CA VAL A 274 16.86 36.01 -16.02
C VAL A 274 16.94 37.48 -15.60
N ALA A 275 18.14 37.96 -15.31
CA ALA A 275 18.31 39.33 -14.82
C ALA A 275 18.50 40.28 -16.01
N PRO A 276 17.74 41.40 -16.11
CA PRO A 276 17.98 42.37 -17.17
C PRO A 276 19.38 42.96 -17.03
N ALA A 277 20.02 43.20 -18.16
CA ALA A 277 21.36 43.74 -18.25
C ALA A 277 21.44 44.80 -19.36
N SER A 278 22.34 45.74 -19.18
CA SER A 278 22.73 46.71 -20.19
C SER A 278 24.21 46.49 -20.49
N VAL A 279 24.51 46.11 -21.72
CA VAL A 279 25.88 46.03 -22.22
C VAL A 279 26.14 47.32 -22.99
N PHE A 280 26.94 48.20 -22.41
CA PHE A 280 27.37 49.42 -23.08
C PHE A 280 28.54 49.09 -23.99
N ILE A 281 28.26 49.06 -25.30
CA ILE A 281 29.25 48.84 -26.34
C ILE A 281 29.85 50.21 -26.69
N SER A 282 30.85 50.65 -25.92
CA SER A 282 31.71 51.80 -26.23
C SER A 282 33.11 51.29 -26.60
N GLU A 283 34.13 52.15 -26.73
CA GLU A 283 35.54 51.73 -26.88
C GLU A 283 35.96 50.65 -25.86
N ASN A 284 35.26 50.55 -24.73
CA ASN A 284 35.27 49.37 -23.86
C ASN A 284 33.84 48.87 -23.59
N TRP A 285 33.67 47.54 -23.55
CA TRP A 285 32.40 46.91 -23.16
C TRP A 285 32.22 47.00 -21.64
N HIS A 286 31.06 47.45 -21.20
CA HIS A 286 30.70 47.50 -19.78
C HIS A 286 29.37 46.79 -19.56
N LEU A 287 29.36 45.81 -18.66
CA LEU A 287 28.15 45.09 -18.27
C LEU A 287 27.59 45.73 -17.01
N GLN A 288 26.32 46.15 -17.07
CA GLN A 288 25.58 46.62 -15.91
C GLN A 288 24.30 45.83 -15.74
N SER A 289 24.19 45.11 -14.63
CA SER A 289 22.95 44.51 -14.13
C SER A 289 22.75 44.89 -12.67
N GLU A 290 21.59 44.56 -12.11
CA GLU A 290 21.31 44.71 -10.68
C GLU A 290 22.28 43.86 -9.84
N LYS A 291 22.60 42.66 -10.32
CA LYS A 291 23.40 41.68 -9.57
C LYS A 291 24.92 41.83 -9.78
N ILE A 292 25.34 42.32 -10.94
CA ILE A 292 26.75 42.32 -11.36
C ILE A 292 27.03 43.56 -12.19
N ARG A 293 28.17 44.20 -11.94
CA ARG A 293 28.67 45.34 -12.71
C ARG A 293 30.17 45.20 -12.89
N GLY A 294 30.68 45.53 -14.07
CA GLY A 294 32.11 45.45 -14.32
C GLY A 294 32.47 45.79 -15.75
N LYS A 295 33.72 46.20 -15.94
CA LYS A 295 34.30 46.32 -17.28
C LYS A 295 34.56 44.91 -17.82
N VAL A 296 34.15 44.65 -19.06
CA VAL A 296 34.45 43.40 -19.74
C VAL A 296 35.91 43.44 -20.18
N VAL A 297 36.69 42.44 -19.76
CA VAL A 297 38.12 42.29 -20.05
C VAL A 297 38.36 41.27 -21.16
N ASP A 298 37.53 40.22 -21.23
CA ASP A 298 37.54 39.24 -22.32
C ASP A 298 36.11 38.84 -22.70
N GLN A 299 35.92 38.46 -23.97
CA GLN A 299 34.64 38.03 -24.51
C GLN A 299 34.77 36.82 -25.42
N ARG A 300 33.83 35.88 -25.31
CA ARG A 300 33.71 34.70 -26.17
C ARG A 300 32.28 34.63 -26.74
N GLY A 301 32.17 34.41 -28.05
CA GLY A 301 30.91 34.40 -28.78
C GLY A 301 30.92 35.38 -29.97
N PRO A 302 29.77 35.64 -30.62
CA PRO A 302 28.46 35.07 -30.31
C PRO A 302 28.36 33.58 -30.63
N TYR A 303 27.87 32.80 -29.67
CA TYR A 303 27.41 31.44 -29.93
C TYR A 303 25.98 31.52 -30.47
N LEU A 304 25.84 31.29 -31.77
CA LEU A 304 24.55 31.31 -32.44
C LEU A 304 23.89 29.94 -32.32
N ILE A 305 22.71 29.93 -31.70
CA ILE A 305 21.89 28.75 -31.51
C ILE A 305 20.48 29.02 -32.01
N SER A 306 19.86 28.02 -32.62
CA SER A 306 18.50 28.12 -33.14
C SER A 306 17.83 26.77 -33.13
N GLY A 307 16.51 26.78 -33.15
CA GLY A 307 15.68 25.57 -33.16
C GLY A 307 14.28 25.87 -33.67
N ASN A 308 13.54 24.80 -33.97
CA ASN A 308 12.17 24.86 -34.47
C ASN A 308 12.00 25.75 -35.72
N TRP A 309 13.03 25.89 -36.57
CA TRP A 309 13.02 26.75 -37.76
C TRP A 309 11.96 26.37 -38.80
N TRP A 310 11.40 25.17 -38.70
CA TRP A 310 10.39 24.63 -39.61
C TRP A 310 8.94 24.95 -39.19
N ASP A 311 8.70 25.55 -38.02
CA ASP A 311 7.35 25.90 -37.54
C ASP A 311 7.26 27.31 -36.95
N GLN A 312 6.06 27.68 -36.47
CA GLN A 312 5.78 29.01 -35.91
C GLN A 312 6.45 29.27 -34.56
N THR A 313 7.08 28.25 -33.95
CA THR A 313 7.82 28.33 -32.69
C THR A 313 9.33 28.47 -32.89
N SER A 314 9.75 28.83 -34.12
CA SER A 314 11.15 29.09 -34.46
C SER A 314 11.78 30.07 -33.49
N TRP A 315 12.97 29.74 -33.00
CA TRP A 315 13.74 30.60 -32.11
C TRP A 315 15.20 30.66 -32.57
N ALA A 316 15.82 31.82 -32.38
CA ALA A 316 17.24 32.03 -32.60
C ALA A 316 17.77 32.89 -31.45
N ARG A 317 18.99 32.61 -31.01
CA ARG A 317 19.61 33.27 -29.87
C ARG A 317 21.11 33.34 -30.05
N ALA A 318 21.68 34.48 -29.68
CA ALA A 318 23.12 34.70 -29.62
C ALA A 318 23.53 34.80 -28.15
N GLU A 319 24.46 33.93 -27.72
CA GLU A 319 24.99 33.93 -26.36
C GLU A 319 26.45 34.38 -26.34
N TRP A 320 26.83 35.09 -25.29
CA TRP A 320 28.19 35.52 -25.02
C TRP A 320 28.61 35.12 -23.62
N ASP A 321 29.84 34.64 -23.49
CA ASP A 321 30.51 34.50 -22.22
C ASP A 321 31.43 35.71 -22.03
N LEU A 322 31.18 36.50 -20.99
CA LEU A 322 31.91 37.73 -20.70
C LEU A 322 32.72 37.54 -19.41
N GLN A 323 34.02 37.83 -19.48
CA GLN A 323 34.87 37.91 -18.30
C GLN A 323 34.96 39.37 -17.85
N LEU A 324 34.59 39.61 -16.59
CA LEU A 324 34.68 40.94 -15.98
C LEU A 324 36.06 41.18 -15.35
N ASP A 325 36.39 42.45 -15.14
CA ASP A 325 37.56 42.92 -14.38
C ASP A 325 37.66 42.34 -12.97
N SER A 326 36.53 42.01 -12.36
CA SER A 326 36.41 41.31 -11.09
C SER A 326 36.76 39.81 -11.17
N SER A 327 37.23 39.30 -12.31
CA SER A 327 37.49 37.89 -12.64
C SER A 327 36.25 36.97 -12.71
N VAL A 328 35.06 37.52 -12.52
CA VAL A 328 33.79 36.78 -12.66
C VAL A 328 33.50 36.54 -14.14
N VAL A 329 33.18 35.30 -14.51
CA VAL A 329 32.72 34.94 -15.85
C VAL A 329 31.21 34.80 -15.82
N VAL A 330 30.53 35.43 -16.76
CA VAL A 330 29.07 35.44 -16.85
C VAL A 330 28.61 35.05 -18.23
N ARG A 331 27.43 34.42 -18.31
CA ARG A 331 26.74 34.20 -19.59
C ARG A 331 25.60 35.19 -19.75
N CYS A 332 25.58 35.89 -20.87
CA CYS A 332 24.48 36.75 -21.26
C CYS A 332 24.06 36.49 -22.70
N HIS A 333 22.82 36.83 -23.01
CA HIS A 333 22.30 36.79 -24.37
C HIS A 333 21.61 38.09 -24.72
N GLN A 334 21.54 38.36 -26.02
CA GLN A 334 20.78 39.49 -26.54
C GLN A 334 19.33 39.04 -26.74
N GLY A 335 18.42 39.58 -25.92
CA GLY A 335 16.98 39.44 -26.11
C GLY A 335 16.46 40.43 -27.17
N ASP A 336 15.16 40.39 -27.44
CA ASP A 336 14.52 41.17 -28.52
C ASP A 336 14.66 42.70 -28.33
N SER A 337 14.81 43.17 -27.09
CA SER A 337 14.88 44.60 -26.77
C SER A 337 16.00 45.00 -25.80
N GLN A 338 16.52 44.06 -25.01
CA GLN A 338 17.52 44.30 -23.97
C GLN A 338 18.45 43.09 -23.82
N TRP A 339 19.62 43.31 -23.24
CA TRP A 339 20.51 42.20 -22.87
C TRP A 339 19.99 41.53 -21.61
N GLU A 340 20.12 40.21 -21.53
CA GLU A 340 19.70 39.42 -20.40
C GLU A 340 20.86 38.57 -19.89
N LEU A 341 21.00 38.52 -18.57
CA LEU A 341 22.03 37.77 -17.87
C LEU A 341 21.47 36.42 -17.44
N ASP A 342 22.01 35.35 -18.03
CA ASP A 342 21.56 33.99 -17.79
C ASP A 342 22.10 33.40 -16.51
N GLY A 343 23.32 33.77 -16.12
CA GLY A 343 23.96 33.21 -14.93
C GLY A 343 25.42 33.59 -14.77
N ILE A 344 26.01 33.10 -13.68
CA ILE A 344 27.44 33.22 -13.35
C ILE A 344 28.05 31.84 -13.38
N TYR A 345 29.28 31.74 -13.89
CA TYR A 345 30.08 30.54 -13.80
C TYR A 345 30.76 30.42 -12.42
N ASP A 346 30.54 29.30 -11.74
CA ASP A 346 31.14 28.93 -10.44
C ASP A 346 32.27 27.90 -10.62
#